data_AF-A0AAW8D194-F1
#
_entry.id   AF-A0AAW8D194-F1
#
_cell.length_a   1.000
_cell.length_b   1.000
_cell.length_c   1.000
_cell.angle_alpha   90.00
_cell.angle_beta   90.00
_cell.angle_gamma   90.00
#
_symmetry.space_group_name_H-M   'P 1'
#
loop_
_entity.id
_entity.type
_entity.pdbx_description
1 polymer ?
#
loop_
_entity_poly.entity_id
_entity_poly.type
_entity_poly.pdbx_seq_one_letter_code
_entity_poly.pdbx_strand_id
1 'polypeptide(L)'
;MKLKSLGWLLVLLLAGIVFFVAATLAWIAGVAWSLGLLGLVWGTFLLAEVRRWVPLRDVAWVAGVAYGVGVIRWFDLPVDGLSTMQHWLMMGADLLCLVFFALVAPALLAWIAEKLRPPAEPDLPVEPPPSPEMLRRWDPKD
;
A
#
# COMPACT_ATOMS: atom_id res chain seq x y z
N MET A 1 -36.64 33.56 -31.86
CA MET A 1 -35.78 33.53 -30.65
C MET A 1 -34.34 33.80 -31.09
N LYS A 2 -33.64 34.73 -30.43
CA LYS A 2 -32.47 35.44 -30.99
C LYS A 2 -31.24 34.53 -31.09
N LEU A 3 -30.53 34.55 -32.24
CA LEU A 3 -29.24 33.87 -32.47
C LEU A 3 -28.22 34.02 -31.32
N LYS A 4 -28.28 35.14 -30.58
CA LYS A 4 -27.49 35.40 -29.36
C LYS A 4 -27.72 34.36 -28.25
N SER A 5 -28.96 33.91 -28.05
CA SER A 5 -29.31 32.88 -27.06
C SER A 5 -28.80 31.49 -27.48
N LEU A 6 -28.78 31.22 -28.78
CA LEU A 6 -28.27 29.97 -29.33
C LEU A 6 -26.74 29.91 -29.26
N GLY A 7 -26.07 31.04 -29.50
CA GLY A 7 -24.62 31.18 -29.30
C GLY A 7 -24.21 30.97 -27.84
N TRP A 8 -24.95 31.55 -26.89
CA TRP A 8 -24.71 31.32 -25.45
C TRP A 8 -24.95 29.86 -25.03
N LEU A 9 -26.00 29.21 -25.55
CA LEU A 9 -26.24 27.79 -25.34
C LEU A 9 -25.08 26.93 -25.88
N LEU A 10 -24.55 27.26 -27.06
CA LEU A 10 -23.41 26.56 -27.64
C LEU A 10 -22.15 26.73 -26.79
N VAL A 11 -21.89 27.95 -26.29
CA VAL A 11 -20.76 28.24 -25.39
C VAL A 11 -20.89 27.47 -24.07
N LEU A 12 -22.09 27.43 -23.48
CA LEU A 12 -22.34 26.67 -22.25
C LEU A 12 -22.18 25.16 -22.47
N LEU A 13 -22.62 24.64 -23.62
CA LEU A 13 -22.44 23.24 -23.99
C LEU A 13 -20.95 22.90 -24.12
N LEU A 14 -20.18 23.72 -24.83
CA LEU A 14 -18.73 23.57 -24.97
C LEU A 14 -18.02 23.65 -23.63
N ALA A 15 -18.38 24.61 -22.77
CA ALA A 15 -17.82 24.74 -21.43
C ALA A 15 -18.12 23.50 -20.57
N GLY A 16 -19.34 22.97 -20.65
CA GLY A 16 -19.73 21.73 -19.97
C GLY A 16 -18.91 20.52 -20.44
N ILE A 17 -18.67 20.40 -21.74
CA ILE A 17 -17.83 19.33 -22.31
C ILE A 17 -16.39 19.46 -21.82
N VAL A 18 -15.80 20.66 -21.87
CA VAL A 18 -14.43 20.91 -21.40
C VAL A 18 -14.30 20.58 -19.91
N PHE A 19 -15.26 21.03 -19.10
CA PHE A 19 -15.30 20.73 -17.67
C PHE A 19 -15.40 19.22 -17.42
N PHE A 20 -16.30 18.52 -18.13
CA PHE A 20 -16.46 17.08 -18.01
C PHE A 20 -15.17 16.32 -18.35
N VAL A 21 -14.50 16.69 -19.44
CA VAL A 21 -13.22 16.08 -19.83
C VAL A 21 -12.14 16.36 -18.79
N ALA A 22 -12.00 17.60 -18.32
CA ALA A 22 -11.04 17.95 -17.28
C ALA A 22 -11.29 17.20 -15.96
N ALA A 23 -12.55 17.12 -15.54
CA ALA A 23 -12.94 16.37 -14.34
C ALA A 23 -12.67 14.86 -14.50
N THR A 24 -12.94 14.29 -15.67
CA THR A 24 -12.67 12.88 -15.97
C THR A 24 -11.17 12.59 -15.97
N LEU A 25 -10.35 13.46 -16.56
CA LEU A 25 -8.89 13.33 -16.54
C LEU A 25 -8.33 13.46 -15.12
N ALA A 26 -8.82 14.42 -14.34
CA ALA A 26 -8.44 14.58 -12.94
C ALA A 26 -8.82 13.36 -12.11
N TRP A 27 -10.00 12.77 -12.36
CA TRP A 27 -10.44 11.53 -11.73
C TRP A 27 -9.51 10.35 -12.06
N ILE A 28 -9.23 10.12 -13.35
CA ILE A 28 -8.35 9.04 -13.79
C ILE A 28 -6.94 9.22 -13.21
N ALA A 29 -6.39 10.44 -13.27
CA ALA A 29 -5.09 10.76 -12.71
C ALA A 29 -5.06 10.54 -11.19
N GLY A 30 -6.11 10.94 -10.47
CA GLY A 30 -6.24 10.70 -9.04
C GLY A 30 -6.28 9.21 -8.70
N VAL A 31 -7.09 8.42 -9.41
CA VAL A 31 -7.16 6.96 -9.24
C VAL A 31 -5.81 6.31 -9.56
N ALA A 32 -5.17 6.71 -10.66
CA ALA A 32 -3.86 6.20 -11.06
C ALA A 32 -2.79 6.51 -9.99
N TRP A 33 -2.82 7.71 -9.40
CA TRP A 33 -1.92 8.10 -8.33
C TRP A 33 -2.15 7.27 -7.07
N SER A 34 -3.40 7.09 -6.65
CA SER A 34 -3.78 6.25 -5.51
C SER A 34 -3.32 4.80 -5.69
N LEU A 35 -3.59 4.20 -6.85
CA LEU A 35 -3.11 2.85 -7.17
C LEU A 35 -1.58 2.76 -7.25
N GLY A 36 -0.92 3.79 -7.78
CA GLY A 36 0.53 3.89 -7.82
C GLY A 36 1.17 3.92 -6.44
N LEU A 37 0.64 4.76 -5.53
CA LEU A 37 1.07 4.81 -4.13
C LEU A 37 0.81 3.50 -3.41
N LEU A 38 -0.37 2.90 -3.61
CA LEU A 38 -0.71 1.60 -3.05
C LEU A 38 0.28 0.51 -3.51
N GLY A 39 0.57 0.48 -4.81
CA GLY A 39 1.56 -0.43 -5.40
C GLY A 39 2.98 -0.18 -4.86
N LEU A 40 3.36 1.07 -4.65
CA LEU A 40 4.65 1.44 -4.06
C LEU A 40 4.76 0.95 -2.61
N VAL A 41 3.76 1.23 -1.77
CA VAL A 41 3.76 0.86 -0.35
C VAL A 41 3.77 -0.65 -0.18
N TRP A 42 2.85 -1.36 -0.85
CA TRP A 42 2.78 -2.81 -0.74
C TRP A 42 3.89 -3.54 -1.48
N GLY A 43 4.37 -3.00 -2.60
CA GLY A 43 5.55 -3.51 -3.29
C GLY A 43 6.80 -3.40 -2.42
N THR A 44 6.96 -2.28 -1.71
CA THR A 44 8.06 -2.09 -0.75
C THR A 44 7.94 -3.05 0.42
N PHE A 45 6.74 -3.24 0.98
CA PHE A 45 6.50 -4.24 2.03
C PHE A 45 6.88 -5.65 1.57
N LEU A 46 6.40 -6.07 0.38
CA LEU A 46 6.68 -7.38 -0.18
C LEU A 46 8.19 -7.58 -0.42
N LEU A 47 8.86 -6.57 -0.98
CA LEU A 47 10.30 -6.60 -1.20
C LEU A 47 11.07 -6.71 0.12
N ALA A 48 10.67 -5.93 1.13
CA ALA A 48 11.27 -5.96 2.46
C ALA A 48 11.10 -7.34 3.11
N GLU A 49 9.93 -7.96 3.00
CA GLU A 49 9.68 -9.32 3.50
C GLU A 49 10.52 -10.39 2.77
N VAL A 50 10.62 -10.32 1.45
CA VAL A 50 11.47 -11.22 0.67
C VAL A 50 12.94 -11.10 1.08
N ARG A 51 13.42 -9.86 1.34
CA ARG A 51 14.80 -9.58 1.74
C ARG A 51 15.06 -9.64 3.25
N ARG A 52 14.05 -9.94 4.07
CA ARG A 52 14.10 -9.93 5.55
C ARG A 52 14.55 -8.58 6.15
N TRP A 53 14.20 -7.48 5.50
CA TRP A 53 14.50 -6.13 5.97
C TRP A 53 13.40 -5.64 6.92
N VAL A 54 13.46 -6.12 8.16
CA VAL A 54 12.49 -5.82 9.24
C VAL A 54 12.18 -4.32 9.37
N PRO A 55 13.15 -3.39 9.47
CA PRO A 55 12.82 -1.97 9.68
C PRO A 55 12.07 -1.38 8.48
N LEU A 56 12.44 -1.76 7.25
CA LEU A 56 11.76 -1.25 6.05
C LEU A 56 10.34 -1.82 5.94
N ARG A 57 10.17 -3.09 6.30
CA ARG A 57 8.86 -3.73 6.35
C ARG A 57 7.93 -3.00 7.32
N ASP A 58 8.40 -2.72 8.53
CA ASP A 58 7.57 -2.09 9.55
C ASP A 58 7.17 -0.67 9.14
N VAL A 59 8.08 0.09 8.50
CA VAL A 59 7.76 1.40 7.90
C VAL A 59 6.72 1.28 6.79
N ALA A 60 6.90 0.31 5.87
CA ALA A 60 5.94 0.08 4.79
C ALA A 60 4.56 -0.37 5.32
N TRP A 61 4.54 -1.14 6.40
CA TRP A 61 3.30 -1.52 7.09
C TRP A 61 2.58 -0.31 7.68
N VAL A 62 3.30 0.55 8.43
CA VAL A 62 2.72 1.80 8.97
C VAL A 62 2.20 2.69 7.84
N ALA A 63 2.96 2.82 6.75
CA ALA A 63 2.52 3.57 5.58
C ALA A 63 1.25 2.97 4.95
N GLY A 64 1.12 1.64 4.92
CA GLY A 64 -0.08 0.95 4.44
C GLY A 64 -1.30 1.20 5.31
N VAL A 65 -1.12 1.18 6.63
CA VAL A 65 -2.18 1.52 7.59
C VAL A 65 -2.59 2.99 7.44
N ALA A 66 -1.63 3.91 7.37
CA ALA A 66 -1.89 5.33 7.16
C ALA A 66 -2.62 5.60 5.83
N TYR A 67 -2.25 4.87 4.77
CA TYR A 67 -2.97 4.89 3.50
C TYR A 67 -4.43 4.43 3.67
N GLY A 68 -4.66 3.31 4.38
CA GLY A 68 -6.01 2.83 4.69
C GLY A 68 -6.87 3.84 5.45
N VAL A 69 -6.30 4.54 6.44
CA VAL A 69 -6.97 5.66 7.14
C VAL A 69 -7.30 6.80 6.17
N GLY A 70 -6.39 7.12 5.25
CA GLY A 70 -6.63 8.10 4.20
C GLY A 70 -7.78 7.71 3.27
N VAL A 71 -7.89 6.42 2.91
CA VAL A 71 -8.99 5.88 2.11
C VAL A 71 -10.33 6.03 2.83
N ILE A 72 -10.40 5.68 4.11
CA ILE A 72 -11.61 5.87 4.93
C ILE A 72 -12.05 7.33 4.92
N ARG A 73 -11.12 8.25 5.17
CA ARG A 73 -11.40 9.69 5.14
C ARG A 73 -11.82 10.21 3.76
N TRP A 74 -11.39 9.57 2.68
CA TRP A 74 -11.82 9.92 1.32
C TRP A 74 -13.29 9.53 1.09
N PHE A 75 -13.74 8.43 1.71
CA PHE A 75 -15.11 7.92 1.61
C PHE A 75 -16.08 8.51 2.63
N ASP A 76 -15.61 9.31 3.58
CA ASP A 76 -16.45 10.01 4.54
C ASP A 76 -17.48 10.90 3.80
N LEU A 77 -18.70 10.39 3.71
CA LEU A 77 -19.89 11.10 3.24
C LEU A 77 -20.36 12.04 4.36
N PRO A 78 -20.97 13.19 4.05
CA PRO A 78 -21.54 14.07 5.08
C PRO A 78 -22.57 13.29 5.91
N VAL A 79 -22.20 12.99 7.16
CA VAL A 79 -22.93 12.15 8.11
C VAL A 79 -24.21 12.80 8.62
N ASP A 80 -24.36 14.12 8.44
CA ASP A 80 -25.47 14.92 8.97
C ASP A 80 -26.86 14.57 8.39
N GLY A 81 -26.95 13.63 7.45
CA GLY A 81 -28.21 13.13 6.87
C GLY A 81 -28.45 11.61 7.01
N LEU A 82 -27.57 10.87 7.69
CA LEU A 82 -27.65 9.41 7.75
C LEU A 82 -28.54 8.94 8.91
N SER A 83 -29.39 7.94 8.65
CA SER A 83 -30.09 7.21 9.71
C SER A 83 -29.10 6.47 10.63
N THR A 84 -29.52 6.17 11.86
CA THR A 84 -28.69 5.44 12.84
C THR A 84 -28.13 4.14 12.30
N MET A 85 -28.91 3.40 11.49
CA MET A 85 -28.45 2.14 10.91
C MET A 85 -27.39 2.35 9.82
N GLN A 86 -27.51 3.41 9.01
CA GLN A 86 -26.48 3.76 8.02
C GLN A 86 -25.18 4.18 8.70
N HIS A 87 -25.25 4.91 9.82
CA HIS A 87 -24.08 5.24 10.64
C HIS A 87 -23.33 4.00 11.12
N TRP A 88 -24.05 2.99 11.66
CA TRP A 88 -23.43 1.73 12.07
C TRP A 88 -22.80 0.96 10.91
N LEU A 89 -23.45 0.95 9.74
CA LEU A 89 -22.90 0.32 8.55
C LEU A 89 -21.62 1.00 8.07
N MET A 90 -21.55 2.33 8.08
CA MET A 90 -20.35 3.09 7.72
C MET A 90 -19.21 2.79 8.69
N MET A 91 -19.44 2.85 10.01
CA MET A 91 -18.44 2.48 11.01
C MET A 91 -17.94 1.03 10.83
N GLY A 92 -18.84 0.10 10.49
CA GLY A 92 -18.48 -1.28 10.17
C GLY A 92 -17.62 -1.39 8.91
N ALA A 93 -17.93 -0.64 7.86
CA ALA A 93 -17.14 -0.58 6.63
C ALA A 93 -15.74 0.00 6.89
N ASP A 94 -15.63 1.04 7.70
CA ASP A 94 -14.35 1.64 8.09
C ASP A 94 -13.50 0.66 8.87
N LEU A 95 -14.09 -0.04 9.84
CA LEU A 95 -13.39 -1.07 10.60
C LEU A 95 -12.91 -2.20 9.69
N LEU A 96 -13.75 -2.68 8.76
CA LEU A 96 -13.35 -3.69 7.79
C LEU A 96 -12.21 -3.21 6.90
N CYS A 97 -12.24 -1.94 6.48
CA CYS A 97 -11.16 -1.32 5.72
C CYS A 97 -9.85 -1.31 6.52
N LEU A 98 -9.88 -0.88 7.78
CA LEU A 98 -8.72 -0.90 8.66
C LEU A 98 -8.18 -2.31 8.88
N VAL A 99 -9.05 -3.29 9.14
CA VAL A 99 -8.65 -4.70 9.30
C VAL A 99 -7.98 -5.21 8.03
N PHE A 100 -8.50 -4.85 6.86
CA PHE A 100 -7.90 -5.23 5.59
C PHE A 100 -6.48 -4.68 5.44
N PHE A 101 -6.29 -3.37 5.62
CA PHE A 101 -4.98 -2.72 5.46
C PHE A 101 -3.99 -3.09 6.55
N ALA A 102 -4.43 -3.25 7.81
CA ALA A 102 -3.53 -3.51 8.93
C ALA A 102 -3.16 -4.99 9.08
N LEU A 103 -4.04 -5.91 8.70
CA LEU A 103 -3.89 -7.34 8.99
C LEU A 103 -3.94 -8.20 7.73
N VAL A 104 -5.00 -8.11 6.93
CA VAL A 104 -5.26 -9.06 5.83
C VAL A 104 -4.24 -8.89 4.70
N ALA A 105 -4.07 -7.68 4.19
CA ALA A 105 -3.12 -7.38 3.13
C ALA A 105 -1.67 -7.73 3.51
N PRO A 106 -1.11 -7.29 4.66
CA PRO A 106 0.25 -7.64 5.02
C PRO A 106 0.43 -9.14 5.26
N ALA A 107 -0.55 -9.84 5.85
CA ALA A 107 -0.48 -11.29 6.01
C ALA A 107 -0.46 -12.02 4.66
N LEU A 108 -1.29 -11.60 3.71
CA LEU A 108 -1.32 -12.17 2.37
C LEU A 108 -0.01 -11.92 1.62
N LEU A 109 0.54 -10.70 1.73
CA LEU A 109 1.81 -10.35 1.11
C LEU A 109 2.98 -11.08 1.74
N ALA A 110 3.00 -11.25 3.06
CA ALA A 110 4.01 -12.06 3.75
C ALA A 110 3.96 -13.52 3.28
N TRP A 111 2.77 -14.10 3.16
CA TRP A 111 2.58 -15.44 2.61
C TRP A 111 3.06 -15.57 1.16
N ILE A 112 2.80 -14.56 0.32
CA ILE A 112 3.34 -14.50 -1.04
C ILE A 112 4.88 -14.40 -1.01
N ALA A 113 5.44 -13.57 -0.15
CA ALA A 113 6.89 -13.42 0.01
C ALA A 113 7.56 -14.74 0.41
N GLU A 114 6.93 -15.52 1.30
CA GLU A 114 7.40 -16.86 1.67
C GLU A 114 7.42 -17.81 0.48
N LYS A 115 6.38 -17.80 -0.35
CA LYS A 115 6.32 -18.64 -1.56
C LYS A 115 7.32 -18.25 -2.63
N LEU A 116 7.62 -16.96 -2.77
CA LEU A 116 8.59 -16.44 -3.73
C LEU A 116 10.03 -16.59 -3.25
N ARG A 117 10.24 -16.96 -2.00
CA ARG A 117 11.56 -17.04 -1.39
C ARG A 117 12.35 -18.20 -2.03
N PRO A 118 13.59 -17.95 -2.49
CA PRO A 118 14.51 -19.01 -2.84
C PRO A 118 14.74 -19.91 -1.62
N PRO A 119 14.90 -21.24 -1.78
CA PRO A 119 15.31 -22.09 -0.67
C PRO A 119 16.56 -21.52 -0.03
N ALA A 120 16.60 -21.48 1.31
CA ALA A 120 17.76 -20.98 2.02
C ALA A 120 18.99 -21.75 1.56
N GLU A 121 20.06 -21.02 1.24
CA GLU A 121 21.34 -21.63 0.92
C GLU A 121 21.70 -22.53 2.10
N PRO A 122 22.03 -23.82 1.88
CA PRO A 122 22.39 -24.72 2.96
C PRO A 122 23.48 -24.05 3.79
N ASP A 123 23.33 -24.05 5.11
CA ASP A 123 24.41 -23.61 5.99
C ASP A 123 25.66 -24.36 5.55
N LEU A 124 26.62 -23.61 5.00
CA LEU A 124 27.93 -24.17 4.68
C LEU A 124 28.40 -24.82 5.96
N PRO A 125 28.93 -26.06 5.93
CA PRO A 125 29.47 -26.68 7.11
C PRO A 125 30.54 -25.74 7.68
N VAL A 126 30.14 -24.99 8.71
CA VAL A 126 31.03 -24.07 9.41
C VAL A 126 31.99 -25.00 10.09
N GLU A 127 33.27 -24.93 9.72
CA GLU A 127 34.30 -25.69 10.43
C GLU A 127 34.14 -25.39 11.92
N PRO A 128 33.96 -26.42 12.76
CA PRO A 128 33.84 -26.21 14.19
C PRO A 128 35.08 -25.42 14.65
N PRO A 129 34.92 -24.43 15.54
CA PRO A 129 36.03 -23.61 15.99
C PRO A 129 37.16 -24.53 16.48
N PRO A 130 38.43 -24.21 16.17
CA PRO A 130 39.55 -25.08 16.48
C PRO A 130 39.56 -25.39 17.97
N SER A 131 39.69 -26.68 18.29
CA SER A 131 39.66 -27.12 19.69
C SER A 131 40.82 -26.49 20.48
N PRO A 132 40.69 -26.35 21.82
CA PRO A 132 41.78 -25.81 22.66
C PRO A 132 43.09 -26.60 22.57
N GLU A 133 43.04 -27.86 22.10
CA GLU A 133 44.20 -28.70 21.83
C GLU A 133 44.84 -28.39 20.47
N MET A 134 44.04 -28.05 19.45
CA MET A 134 44.52 -27.60 18.14
C MET A 134 45.22 -26.24 18.25
N LEU A 135 44.67 -25.32 19.06
CA LEU A 135 45.30 -24.02 19.33
C LEU A 135 46.63 -24.16 20.08
N ARG A 136 46.74 -25.15 20.98
CA ARG A 136 48.01 -25.45 21.70
C ARG A 136 49.07 -26.11 20.82
N ARG A 137 48.68 -26.83 19.76
CA ARG A 137 49.62 -27.36 18.76
C ARG A 137 50.12 -26.30 17.78
N TRP A 138 49.40 -25.19 17.68
CA TRP A 138 49.72 -24.07 16.80
C TRP A 138 50.52 -22.97 17.51
N ASP A 139 51.22 -23.33 18.59
CA ASP A 139 52.24 -22.45 19.15
C ASP A 139 53.33 -22.29 18.06
N PRO A 140 53.62 -21.07 17.58
CA PRO A 140 54.66 -20.89 16.58
C PRO A 140 55.99 -21.29 17.24
N LYS A 141 56.57 -22.39 16.77
CA LYS A 141 58.00 -22.62 17.01
C LYS A 141 58.77 -21.65 16.14
N ASP A 142 59.36 -20.68 16.83
CA ASP A 142 60.36 -19.69 16.43
C ASP A 142 59.86 -18.40 15.74
#